data_AF-A0A3D2YWT0-F1
#
_entry.id   AF-A0A3D2YWT0-F1
#
_cell.length_a   1.000
_cell.length_b   1.000
_cell.length_c   1.000
_cell.angle_alpha   90.00
_cell.angle_beta   90.00
_cell.angle_gamma   90.00
#
_symmetry.space_group_name_H-M   'P 1'
#
loop_
_entity.id
_entity.type
_entity.pdbx_description
1 polymer ?
#
loop_
_entity_poly.entity_id
_entity_poly.type
_entity_poly.pdbx_seq_one_letter_code
_entity_poly.pdbx_strand_id
1 'polypeptide(L)'
;MPLEDIVFDTFGKVSSRFVPLPEISEELRLELKDAITPVLEPVYGGPGALPWLRDDSLVIGYEGGGETFAYPINILNYHEIVNDNIGGEPVLITYCPLCFSGVVFNRIVDGDSLTFGNISALYQSDLVMYDHQTGSFWFQVAGEAVVGPLTGSRLTPLPSATMPWGDWLRLHPETKLLKGTGQSENAFAAGTYANGFGTGYQDRINNEKFVFPVDRDLLDDRLSAGEIVLTVEVAGGQTDYALGDIGDEAVNDEIGGEPVAVFTRSGGLSVGA
;
A
#
# COMPACT_ATOMS: atom_id res chain seq x y z
N MET A 1 -12.50 -17.07 3.35
CA MET A 1 -11.08 -17.37 3.11
C MET A 1 -10.60 -18.37 4.14
N PRO A 2 -9.87 -19.43 3.76
CA PRO A 2 -9.24 -20.36 4.69
C PRO A 2 -8.16 -19.68 5.55
N LEU A 3 -8.09 -20.01 6.85
CA LEU A 3 -7.13 -19.35 7.76
C LEU A 3 -5.70 -19.85 7.51
N GLU A 4 -5.55 -21.07 7.00
CA GLU A 4 -4.29 -21.68 6.59
C GLU A 4 -3.58 -20.93 5.46
N ASP A 5 -4.31 -20.13 4.68
CA ASP A 5 -3.75 -19.33 3.58
C ASP A 5 -3.13 -18.01 4.08
N ILE A 6 -3.44 -17.60 5.32
CA ILE A 6 -2.76 -16.49 5.97
C ILE A 6 -1.47 -17.03 6.60
N VAL A 7 -0.32 -16.62 6.07
CA VAL A 7 0.98 -17.10 6.52
C VAL A 7 1.83 -15.98 7.08
N PHE A 8 2.54 -16.23 8.17
CA PHE A 8 3.44 -15.26 8.80
C PHE A 8 4.87 -15.40 8.27
N ASP A 9 5.49 -14.32 7.80
CA ASP A 9 6.95 -14.29 7.64
C ASP A 9 7.61 -14.36 9.01
N THR A 10 8.45 -15.37 9.21
CA THR A 10 9.11 -15.59 10.49
C THR A 10 10.35 -14.72 10.68
N PHE A 11 10.82 -14.06 9.61
CA PHE A 11 12.10 -13.36 9.56
C PHE A 11 13.28 -14.19 10.08
N GLY A 12 13.20 -15.52 9.94
CA GLY A 12 14.23 -16.44 10.40
C GLY A 12 14.24 -16.69 11.92
N LYS A 13 13.22 -16.23 12.67
CA LYS A 13 13.07 -16.52 14.10
C LYS A 13 12.83 -18.01 14.38
N VAL A 14 12.28 -18.74 13.41
CA VAL A 14 12.14 -20.21 13.43
C VAL A 14 12.65 -20.81 12.13
N SER A 15 12.76 -22.14 12.06
CA SER A 15 13.34 -22.85 10.90
C SER A 15 12.49 -22.73 9.63
N SER A 16 11.17 -22.68 9.77
CA SER A 16 10.26 -22.47 8.65
C SER A 16 10.33 -21.03 8.16
N ARG A 17 10.34 -20.83 6.83
CA ARG A 17 10.31 -19.49 6.23
C ARG A 17 9.03 -18.73 6.57
N PHE A 18 7.91 -19.45 6.59
CA PHE A 18 6.62 -18.93 7.01
C PHE A 18 5.85 -19.98 7.83
N VAL A 19 4.88 -19.52 8.63
CA VAL A 19 4.01 -20.38 9.45
C VAL A 19 2.55 -19.97 9.23
N PRO A 20 1.63 -20.90 8.90
CA PRO A 20 0.20 -20.61 8.78
C PRO A 20 -0.42 -20.08 10.09
N LEU A 21 -1.44 -19.23 9.98
CA LEU A 21 -2.13 -18.64 11.13
C LEU A 21 -2.64 -19.68 12.17
N PRO A 22 -3.19 -20.85 11.79
CA PRO A 22 -3.60 -21.84 12.79
C PRO A 22 -2.44 -22.51 13.54
N GLU A 23 -1.22 -22.43 13.01
CA GLU A 23 -0.04 -23.14 13.51
C GLU A 23 0.93 -22.24 14.27
N ILE A 24 0.85 -20.93 14.09
CA ILE A 24 1.76 -19.98 14.75
C ILE A 24 1.48 -19.92 16.25
N SER A 25 2.55 -19.94 17.06
CA SER A 25 2.42 -19.76 18.51
C SER A 25 2.06 -18.31 18.86
N GLU A 26 1.40 -18.11 19.99
CA GLU A 26 1.04 -16.78 20.45
C GLU A 26 2.26 -15.89 20.69
N GLU A 27 3.34 -16.47 21.22
CA GLU A 27 4.60 -15.77 21.49
C GLU A 27 5.24 -15.28 20.19
N LEU A 28 5.37 -16.16 19.19
CA LEU A 28 5.95 -15.76 17.90
C LEU A 28 5.07 -14.71 17.21
N ARG A 29 3.74 -14.88 17.26
CA ARG A 29 2.82 -13.89 16.71
C ARG A 29 2.98 -12.52 17.37
N LEU A 30 3.13 -12.47 18.69
CA LEU A 30 3.34 -11.23 19.42
C LEU A 30 4.69 -10.57 19.09
N GLU A 31 5.76 -11.38 18.91
CA GLU A 31 7.07 -10.88 18.49
C GLU A 31 7.10 -10.31 17.07
N LEU A 32 6.19 -10.75 16.21
CA LEU A 32 6.09 -10.32 14.82
C LEU A 32 5.21 -9.08 14.63
N LYS A 33 4.41 -8.69 15.63
CA LYS A 33 3.65 -7.44 15.61
C LYS A 33 4.58 -6.25 15.47
N ASP A 34 4.35 -5.44 14.44
CA ASP A 34 5.13 -4.25 14.10
C ASP A 34 6.64 -4.49 13.95
N ALA A 35 7.02 -5.72 13.60
CA ALA A 35 8.41 -6.05 13.25
C ALA A 35 8.89 -5.20 12.06
N ILE A 36 7.96 -4.91 11.12
CA ILE A 36 8.07 -3.78 10.19
C ILE A 36 7.33 -2.61 10.85
N THR A 37 8.08 -1.60 11.28
CA THR A 37 7.54 -0.54 12.15
C THR A 37 6.68 0.44 11.34
N PRO A 38 5.37 0.59 11.65
CA PRO A 38 4.51 1.56 10.97
C PRO A 38 4.90 3.00 11.34
N VAL A 39 4.60 3.95 10.46
CA VAL A 39 4.72 5.39 10.76
C VAL A 39 3.43 5.85 11.43
N LEU A 40 3.49 6.26 12.70
CA LEU A 40 2.30 6.67 13.48
C LEU A 40 2.11 8.19 13.59
N GLU A 41 3.21 8.94 13.46
CA GLU A 41 3.23 10.40 13.59
C GLU A 41 4.06 10.96 12.44
N PRO A 42 3.54 11.00 11.21
CA PRO A 42 4.31 11.42 10.05
C PRO A 42 4.74 12.89 10.19
N VAL A 43 6.00 13.16 9.83
CA VAL A 43 6.55 14.52 9.77
C VAL A 43 6.84 14.88 8.33
N TYR A 44 6.36 16.05 7.94
CA TYR A 44 6.44 16.57 6.59
C TYR A 44 7.51 17.66 6.43
N GLY A 45 8.10 17.71 5.25
CA GLY A 45 8.93 18.82 4.78
C GLY A 45 8.48 19.29 3.41
N GLY A 46 9.19 20.28 2.86
CA GLY A 46 8.98 20.70 1.47
C GLY A 46 9.62 19.73 0.46
N PRO A 47 9.48 20.00 -0.84
CA PRO A 47 9.98 19.14 -1.92
C PRO A 47 11.45 18.73 -1.85
N GLY A 48 12.31 19.57 -1.25
CA GLY A 48 13.75 19.29 -1.09
C GLY A 48 14.13 18.54 0.19
N ALA A 49 13.17 18.05 0.97
CA ALA A 49 13.43 17.45 2.29
C ALA A 49 14.20 16.12 2.24
N LEU A 50 14.11 15.40 1.13
CA LEU A 50 14.79 14.11 0.92
C LEU A 50 15.87 14.25 -0.17
N PRO A 51 17.16 14.35 0.19
CA PRO A 51 18.22 14.64 -0.77
C PRO A 51 18.51 13.50 -1.74
N TRP A 52 18.00 12.30 -1.45
CA TRP A 52 18.14 11.12 -2.29
C TRP A 52 16.94 10.88 -3.22
N LEU A 53 15.83 11.60 -3.03
CA LEU A 53 14.62 11.39 -3.83
C LEU A 53 14.85 11.97 -5.23
N ARG A 54 14.72 11.12 -6.24
CA ARG A 54 14.97 11.46 -7.64
C ARG A 54 13.65 11.67 -8.37
N ASP A 55 13.66 12.41 -9.47
CA ASP A 55 12.44 12.67 -10.25
C ASP A 55 11.73 11.40 -10.76
N ASP A 56 12.49 10.33 -10.98
CA ASP A 56 12.01 9.00 -11.40
C ASP A 56 11.60 8.09 -10.23
N SER A 57 11.74 8.53 -8.98
CA SER A 57 11.29 7.78 -7.81
C SER A 57 9.77 7.85 -7.69
N LEU A 58 9.10 6.73 -7.46
CA LEU A 58 7.64 6.71 -7.31
C LEU A 58 7.19 7.23 -5.95
N VAL A 59 6.08 7.98 -5.97
CA VAL A 59 5.36 8.43 -4.78
C VAL A 59 3.89 8.02 -4.90
N ILE A 60 3.27 7.69 -3.76
CA ILE A 60 1.82 7.78 -3.63
C ILE A 60 1.52 9.24 -3.28
N GLY A 61 0.75 9.91 -4.13
CA GLY A 61 0.24 11.25 -3.95
C GLY A 61 -1.18 11.22 -3.38
N TYR A 62 -1.44 12.09 -2.42
CA TYR A 62 -2.76 12.25 -1.80
C TYR A 62 -3.12 13.72 -1.66
N GLU A 63 -4.36 14.07 -1.99
CA GLU A 63 -4.92 15.40 -1.79
C GLU A 63 -5.99 15.34 -0.71
N GLY A 64 -5.85 16.17 0.32
CA GLY A 64 -6.78 16.18 1.45
C GLY A 64 -6.61 17.41 2.32
N GLY A 65 -7.69 17.88 2.95
CA GLY A 65 -7.63 19.04 3.84
C GLY A 65 -7.19 20.35 3.16
N GLY A 66 -7.28 20.44 1.83
CA GLY A 66 -6.80 21.59 1.04
C GLY A 66 -5.29 21.61 0.79
N GLU A 67 -4.59 20.52 1.09
CA GLU A 67 -3.15 20.36 0.90
C GLU A 67 -2.85 19.09 0.10
N THR A 68 -1.62 18.97 -0.37
CA THR A 68 -1.12 17.83 -1.15
C THR A 68 0.04 17.17 -0.43
N PHE A 69 0.08 15.85 -0.46
CA PHE A 69 1.03 15.03 0.29
C PHE A 69 1.67 14.00 -0.63
N ALA A 70 2.95 13.73 -0.42
CA ALA A 70 3.71 12.73 -1.15
C ALA A 70 4.36 11.74 -0.18
N TYR A 71 4.12 10.46 -0.44
CA TYR A 71 4.64 9.33 0.31
C TYR A 71 5.55 8.50 -0.61
N PRO A 72 6.89 8.66 -0.52
CA PRO A 72 7.82 7.90 -1.35
C PRO A 72 7.68 6.40 -1.16
N ILE A 73 7.50 5.66 -2.24
CA ILE A 73 7.44 4.18 -2.22
C ILE A 73 8.72 3.62 -1.62
N ASN A 74 9.85 4.28 -1.85
CA ASN A 74 11.12 3.99 -1.18
C ASN A 74 11.02 3.89 0.34
N ILE A 75 10.27 4.79 1.00
CA ILE A 75 10.06 4.75 2.46
C ILE A 75 9.04 3.67 2.80
N LEU A 76 7.97 3.58 2.00
CA LEU A 76 6.92 2.59 2.21
C LEU A 76 7.42 1.14 2.02
N ASN A 77 8.47 0.90 1.25
CA ASN A 77 9.14 -0.42 1.17
C ASN A 77 9.72 -0.89 2.51
N TYR A 78 10.00 0.03 3.44
CA TYR A 78 10.57 -0.27 4.76
C TYR A 78 9.55 -0.20 5.90
N HIS A 79 8.43 0.49 5.69
CA HIS A 79 7.48 0.82 6.75
C HIS A 79 6.05 0.36 6.44
N GLU A 80 5.71 0.21 5.16
CA GLU A 80 4.47 -0.34 4.58
C GLU A 80 3.15 0.37 4.96
N ILE A 81 3.13 1.09 6.08
CA ILE A 81 1.94 1.64 6.72
C ILE A 81 2.30 3.01 7.30
N VAL A 82 1.50 4.01 6.94
CA VAL A 82 1.51 5.35 7.54
C VAL A 82 0.11 5.65 8.05
N ASN A 83 -0.02 5.84 9.36
CA ASN A 83 -1.22 6.36 9.99
C ASN A 83 -1.10 7.87 10.08
N ASP A 84 -2.02 8.58 9.46
CA ASP A 84 -2.00 10.03 9.38
C ASP A 84 -3.31 10.66 9.87
N ASN A 85 -3.28 11.97 10.03
CA ASN A 85 -4.44 12.82 10.24
C ASN A 85 -4.28 14.11 9.42
N ILE A 86 -5.01 14.19 8.32
CA ILE A 86 -4.88 15.26 7.32
C ILE A 86 -6.15 16.10 7.34
N GLY A 87 -6.03 17.37 7.71
CA GLY A 87 -7.19 18.26 7.78
C GLY A 87 -8.28 17.80 8.76
N GLY A 88 -7.95 16.94 9.74
CA GLY A 88 -8.91 16.32 10.66
C GLY A 88 -9.43 14.96 10.21
N GLU A 89 -9.11 14.51 9.00
CA GLU A 89 -9.47 13.19 8.48
C GLU A 89 -8.41 12.14 8.86
N PRO A 90 -8.79 11.05 9.54
CA PRO A 90 -7.91 9.91 9.75
C PRO A 90 -7.64 9.17 8.44
N VAL A 91 -6.40 9.22 7.98
CA VAL A 91 -5.97 8.60 6.71
C VAL A 91 -4.98 7.49 6.99
N LEU A 92 -5.09 6.39 6.25
CA LEU A 92 -4.15 5.27 6.21
C LEU A 92 -3.54 5.21 4.81
N ILE A 93 -2.22 5.35 4.72
CA ILE A 93 -1.48 5.10 3.49
C ILE A 93 -0.77 3.76 3.67
N THR A 94 -0.99 2.83 2.75
CA THR A 94 -0.38 1.51 2.82
C THR A 94 0.15 1.07 1.48
N TYR A 95 1.27 0.35 1.50
CA TYR A 95 1.90 -0.20 0.32
C TYR A 95 2.51 -1.56 0.63
N CYS A 96 2.18 -2.54 -0.21
CA CYS A 96 2.72 -3.88 -0.17
C CYS A 96 3.89 -4.00 -1.17
N PRO A 97 5.14 -4.14 -0.70
CA PRO A 97 6.30 -4.21 -1.58
C PRO A 97 6.40 -5.52 -2.38
N LEU A 98 5.67 -6.55 -1.97
CA LEU A 98 5.66 -7.87 -2.60
C LEU A 98 4.67 -7.97 -3.77
N CYS A 99 3.71 -7.06 -3.84
CA CYS A 99 2.64 -7.06 -4.83
C CYS A 99 2.51 -5.72 -5.57
N PHE A 100 3.32 -4.72 -5.21
CA PHE A 100 3.31 -3.37 -5.78
C PHE A 100 1.98 -2.60 -5.60
N SER A 101 1.14 -3.03 -4.65
CA SER A 101 -0.16 -2.41 -4.40
C SER A 101 -0.04 -1.28 -3.38
N GLY A 102 -0.39 -0.07 -3.80
CA GLY A 102 -0.52 1.11 -2.93
C GLY A 102 -1.98 1.54 -2.82
N VAL A 103 -2.48 1.72 -1.60
CA VAL A 103 -3.86 2.17 -1.37
C VAL A 103 -3.90 3.20 -0.23
N VAL A 104 -4.76 4.21 -0.40
CA VAL A 104 -5.07 5.18 0.65
C VAL A 104 -6.50 4.95 1.12
N PHE A 105 -6.71 4.88 2.44
CA PHE A 105 -8.00 4.63 3.04
C PHE A 105 -8.35 5.69 4.08
N ASN A 106 -9.65 5.94 4.27
CA ASN A 106 -10.16 6.51 5.50
C ASN A 106 -10.19 5.40 6.57
N ARG A 107 -9.56 5.65 7.71
CA ARG A 107 -9.42 4.65 8.79
C ARG A 107 -10.50 4.74 9.88
N ILE A 108 -11.65 5.33 9.56
CA ILE A 108 -12.84 5.31 10.42
C ILE A 108 -13.68 4.07 10.12
N VAL A 109 -13.95 3.26 11.15
CA VAL A 109 -14.83 2.09 11.09
C VAL A 109 -15.82 2.20 12.24
N ASP A 110 -17.13 2.11 11.94
CA ASP A 110 -18.21 2.25 12.92
C ASP A 110 -18.14 3.53 13.79
N GLY A 111 -17.54 4.59 13.25
CA GLY A 111 -17.36 5.88 13.92
C GLY A 111 -16.06 6.02 14.72
N ASP A 112 -15.28 4.95 14.86
CA ASP A 112 -14.00 4.95 15.57
C ASP A 112 -12.83 5.03 14.59
N SER A 113 -11.84 5.85 14.94
CA SER A 113 -10.58 5.91 14.19
C SER A 113 -9.64 4.77 14.63
N LEU A 114 -9.34 3.87 13.70
CA LEU A 114 -8.45 2.73 13.92
C LEU A 114 -7.00 3.09 13.63
N THR A 115 -6.07 2.48 14.37
CA THR A 115 -4.63 2.61 14.15
C THR A 115 -4.11 1.29 13.63
N PHE A 116 -3.45 1.31 12.48
CA PHE A 116 -2.99 0.12 11.79
C PHE A 116 -1.49 -0.13 12.03
N GLY A 117 -1.16 -1.40 12.15
CA GLY A 117 0.20 -1.90 12.24
C GLY A 117 0.41 -3.08 11.30
N ASN A 118 1.67 -3.51 11.20
CA ASN A 118 2.06 -4.67 10.40
C ASN A 118 2.01 -5.92 11.28
N ILE A 119 1.32 -6.98 10.83
CA ILE A 119 1.25 -8.25 11.58
C ILE A 119 2.26 -9.30 11.09
N SER A 120 3.12 -8.92 10.14
CA SER A 120 4.07 -9.78 9.43
C SER A 120 3.41 -10.99 8.76
N ALA A 121 2.13 -10.88 8.43
CA ALA A 121 1.38 -11.94 7.76
C ALA A 121 1.03 -11.52 6.34
N LEU A 122 0.87 -12.52 5.49
CA LEU A 122 0.59 -12.39 4.09
C LEU A 122 -0.60 -13.27 3.71
N TYR A 123 -1.45 -12.79 2.82
CA TYR A 123 -2.49 -13.57 2.15
C TYR A 123 -2.37 -13.34 0.65
N GLN A 124 -2.30 -14.40 -0.16
CA GLN A 124 -2.02 -14.29 -1.60
C GLN A 124 -0.75 -13.45 -1.91
N SER A 125 0.28 -13.57 -1.07
CA SER A 125 1.51 -12.76 -1.12
C SER A 125 1.33 -11.24 -0.98
N ASP A 126 0.13 -10.77 -0.61
CA ASP A 126 -0.17 -9.39 -0.22
C ASP A 126 -0.07 -9.22 1.29
N LEU A 127 0.23 -7.99 1.73
CA LEU A 127 0.31 -7.61 3.12
C LEU A 127 -1.02 -7.88 3.86
N VAL A 128 -0.91 -8.45 5.05
CA VAL A 128 -1.99 -8.44 6.04
C VAL A 128 -1.61 -7.45 7.14
N MET A 129 -2.48 -6.47 7.35
CA MET A 129 -2.35 -5.48 8.42
C MET A 129 -3.10 -5.95 9.67
N TYR A 130 -2.92 -5.26 10.78
CA TYR A 130 -3.82 -5.39 11.92
C TYR A 130 -4.19 -4.04 12.52
N ASP A 131 -5.36 -3.93 13.16
CA ASP A 131 -5.70 -2.75 13.95
C ASP A 131 -5.33 -2.93 15.43
N HIS A 132 -4.79 -1.87 16.05
CA HIS A 132 -4.30 -1.92 17.42
C HIS A 132 -5.42 -2.02 18.46
N GLN A 133 -6.62 -1.54 18.11
CA GLN A 133 -7.78 -1.42 18.99
C GLN A 133 -8.42 -2.79 19.29
N THR A 134 -8.62 -3.61 18.25
CA THR A 134 -9.32 -4.89 18.33
C THR A 134 -8.42 -6.07 18.03
N GLY A 135 -7.28 -5.84 17.38
CA GLY A 135 -6.39 -6.90 16.91
C GLY A 135 -6.96 -7.67 15.72
N SER A 136 -7.94 -7.11 14.99
CA SER A 136 -8.44 -7.74 13.76
C SER A 136 -7.40 -7.63 12.66
N PHE A 137 -7.36 -8.62 11.77
CA PHE A 137 -6.44 -8.64 10.64
C PHE A 137 -7.15 -8.23 9.37
N TRP A 138 -6.47 -7.45 8.54
CA TRP A 138 -7.04 -6.79 7.39
C TRP A 138 -6.25 -7.14 6.14
N PHE A 139 -6.94 -7.63 5.10
CA PHE A 139 -6.36 -7.85 3.78
C PHE A 139 -6.13 -6.50 3.12
N GLN A 140 -4.86 -6.15 2.85
CA GLN A 140 -4.45 -4.77 2.56
C GLN A 140 -5.14 -4.20 1.34
N VAL A 141 -5.04 -4.88 0.19
CA VAL A 141 -5.56 -4.33 -1.06
C VAL A 141 -7.08 -4.19 -1.06
N ALA A 142 -7.79 -5.10 -0.37
CA ALA A 142 -9.25 -5.09 -0.27
C ALA A 142 -9.78 -4.15 0.82
N GLY A 143 -8.91 -3.69 1.74
CA GLY A 143 -9.33 -2.92 2.91
C GLY A 143 -10.32 -3.65 3.82
N GLU A 144 -10.36 -4.98 3.81
CA GLU A 144 -11.36 -5.79 4.52
C GLU A 144 -10.76 -6.53 5.72
N ALA A 145 -11.44 -6.48 6.86
CA ALA A 145 -11.11 -7.30 8.01
C ALA A 145 -11.48 -8.76 7.74
N VAL A 146 -10.49 -9.65 7.81
CA VAL A 146 -10.64 -11.07 7.47
C VAL A 146 -10.51 -12.01 8.67
N VAL A 147 -9.96 -11.53 9.78
CA VAL A 147 -9.84 -12.28 11.05
C VAL A 147 -10.10 -11.35 12.22
N GLY A 148 -10.78 -11.84 13.25
CA GLY A 148 -10.96 -11.12 14.51
C GLY A 148 -12.29 -10.37 14.62
N PRO A 149 -12.45 -9.53 15.66
CA PRO A 149 -13.73 -8.92 16.00
C PRO A 149 -14.41 -8.11 14.90
N LEU A 150 -13.63 -7.48 14.01
CA LEU A 150 -14.15 -6.62 12.94
C LEU A 150 -14.38 -7.36 11.62
N THR A 151 -14.25 -8.69 11.57
CA THR A 151 -14.37 -9.48 10.32
C THR A 151 -15.61 -9.09 9.50
N GLY A 152 -15.40 -8.79 8.22
CA GLY A 152 -16.42 -8.31 7.28
C GLY A 152 -16.57 -6.79 7.21
N SER A 153 -15.92 -6.05 8.12
CA SER A 153 -15.81 -4.59 8.03
C SER A 153 -14.87 -4.20 6.90
N ARG A 154 -15.14 -3.05 6.27
CA ARG A 154 -14.34 -2.50 5.17
C ARG A 154 -13.92 -1.08 5.43
N LEU A 155 -12.69 -0.75 5.05
CA LEU A 155 -12.19 0.60 4.96
C LEU A 155 -12.76 1.28 3.71
N THR A 156 -12.89 2.60 3.76
CA THR A 156 -13.30 3.39 2.59
C THR A 156 -12.06 3.83 1.83
N PRO A 157 -11.85 3.41 0.57
CA PRO A 157 -10.72 3.90 -0.21
C PRO A 157 -10.88 5.40 -0.47
N LEU A 158 -9.75 6.10 -0.50
CA LEU A 158 -9.66 7.53 -0.79
C LEU A 158 -8.91 7.74 -2.10
N PRO A 159 -9.32 8.72 -2.92
CA PRO A 159 -8.63 9.04 -4.16
C PRO A 159 -7.14 9.33 -3.92
N SER A 160 -6.29 8.63 -4.66
CA SER A 160 -4.85 8.81 -4.63
C SER A 160 -4.26 8.48 -6.00
N ALA A 161 -3.04 8.92 -6.23
CA ALA A 161 -2.34 8.67 -7.48
C ALA A 161 -0.95 8.11 -7.19
N THR A 162 -0.49 7.16 -8.01
CA THR A 162 0.91 6.70 -7.95
C THR A 162 1.63 7.20 -9.18
N MET A 163 2.72 7.95 -9.02
CA MET A 163 3.49 8.47 -10.15
C MET A 163 4.93 8.83 -9.78
N PRO A 164 5.83 9.05 -10.76
CA PRO A 164 7.15 9.59 -10.53
C PRO A 164 7.08 10.94 -9.79
N TRP A 165 8.00 11.14 -8.85
CA TRP A 165 8.11 12.32 -8.02
C TRP A 165 8.16 13.61 -8.83
N GLY A 166 8.90 13.62 -9.94
CA GLY A 166 8.99 14.79 -10.82
C GLY A 166 7.65 15.15 -11.48
N ASP A 167 6.82 14.15 -11.77
CA ASP A 167 5.48 14.35 -12.31
C ASP A 167 4.55 14.91 -11.24
N TRP A 168 4.54 14.32 -10.04
CA TRP A 168 3.76 14.78 -8.90
C TRP A 168 4.12 16.21 -8.51
N LEU A 169 5.42 16.52 -8.38
CA LEU A 169 5.91 17.84 -7.99
C LEU A 169 5.55 18.93 -9.02
N ARG A 170 5.48 18.57 -10.31
CA ARG A 170 5.04 19.48 -11.37
C ARG A 170 3.55 19.82 -11.27
N LEU A 171 2.73 18.89 -10.80
CA LEU A 171 1.31 19.10 -10.54
C LEU A 171 1.07 19.82 -9.21
N HIS A 172 1.89 19.51 -8.20
CA HIS A 172 1.74 19.97 -6.81
C HIS A 172 3.05 20.53 -6.25
N PRO A 173 3.49 21.74 -6.68
CA PRO A 173 4.78 22.31 -6.30
C PRO A 173 4.92 22.59 -4.79
N GLU A 174 3.79 22.78 -4.09
CA GLU A 174 3.73 23.03 -2.65
C GLU A 174 3.48 21.75 -1.82
N THR A 175 3.60 20.57 -2.44
CA THR A 175 3.33 19.28 -1.77
C THR A 175 4.20 19.09 -0.53
N LYS A 176 3.58 18.52 0.49
CA LYS A 176 4.24 18.08 1.71
C LYS A 176 4.84 16.70 1.50
N LEU A 177 6.15 16.59 1.65
CA LEU A 177 6.88 15.35 1.45
C LEU A 177 7.13 14.67 2.80
N LEU A 178 6.72 13.41 2.94
CA LEU A 178 7.01 12.61 4.14
C LEU A 178 8.52 12.50 4.33
N LYS A 179 9.06 13.03 5.44
CA LYS A 179 10.51 13.08 5.70
C LYS A 179 10.96 12.44 7.01
N GLY A 180 10.02 12.15 7.91
CA GLY A 180 10.35 11.54 9.18
C GLY A 180 9.12 11.18 10.00
N THR A 181 9.35 11.03 11.30
CA THR A 181 8.33 10.68 12.28
C THR A 181 8.40 11.60 13.49
N GLY A 182 7.39 11.60 14.36
CA GLY A 182 7.39 12.37 15.60
C GLY A 182 8.58 12.05 16.53
N GLN A 183 9.16 10.86 16.42
CA GLN A 183 10.38 10.48 17.14
C GLN A 183 11.66 11.04 16.51
N SER A 184 11.67 11.30 15.20
CA SER A 184 12.82 11.83 14.47
C SER A 184 12.38 12.55 13.20
N GLU A 185 12.44 13.89 13.23
CA GLU A 185 11.95 14.75 12.15
C GLU A 185 12.60 14.48 10.78
N ASN A 186 13.82 13.95 10.75
CA ASN A 186 14.56 13.67 9.52
C ASN A 186 14.91 12.18 9.39
N ALA A 187 14.11 11.29 10.00
CA ALA A 187 14.34 9.84 10.00
C ALA A 187 14.60 9.29 8.59
N PHE A 188 13.91 9.84 7.59
CA PHE A 188 13.97 9.33 6.22
C PHE A 188 14.95 10.06 5.31
N ALA A 189 15.64 11.10 5.80
CA ALA A 189 16.67 11.80 5.01
C ALA A 189 17.93 10.95 4.77
N ALA A 190 18.10 9.86 5.52
CA ALA A 190 19.23 8.95 5.40
C ALA A 190 19.22 8.19 4.06
N GLY A 191 20.40 8.04 3.45
CA GLY A 191 20.57 7.36 2.16
C GLY A 191 20.20 5.87 2.15
N THR A 192 19.95 5.24 3.31
CA THR A 192 19.41 3.87 3.36
C THR A 192 18.09 3.76 2.59
N TYR A 193 17.23 4.78 2.67
CA TYR A 193 15.96 4.84 1.95
C TYR A 193 16.11 5.16 0.46
N ALA A 194 17.31 5.56 0.01
CA ALA A 194 17.56 5.78 -1.42
C ALA A 194 17.43 4.50 -2.26
N ASN A 195 17.53 3.33 -1.61
CA ASN A 195 17.38 2.05 -2.27
C ASN A 195 15.89 1.74 -2.45
N GLY A 196 15.46 1.58 -3.71
CA GLY A 196 14.14 1.05 -4.02
C GLY A 196 14.06 -0.47 -3.84
N PHE A 197 12.89 -1.03 -4.12
CA PHE A 197 12.73 -2.48 -4.17
C PHE A 197 13.61 -3.08 -5.29
N GLY A 198 14.18 -4.27 -5.04
CA GLY A 198 15.26 -4.82 -5.88
C GLY A 198 14.89 -4.96 -7.36
N THR A 199 15.84 -4.63 -8.25
CA THR A 199 15.67 -4.79 -9.70
C THR A 199 15.42 -6.25 -10.07
N GLY A 200 14.50 -6.50 -11.01
CA GLY A 200 14.14 -7.85 -11.48
C GLY A 200 13.09 -8.56 -10.63
N TYR A 201 12.55 -7.95 -9.57
CA TYR A 201 11.43 -8.55 -8.84
C TYR A 201 10.17 -8.66 -9.70
N GLN A 202 9.89 -7.66 -10.52
CA GLN A 202 8.77 -7.69 -11.47
C GLN A 202 8.86 -8.90 -12.41
N ASP A 203 10.04 -9.18 -12.98
CA ASP A 203 10.26 -10.35 -13.83
C ASP A 203 10.00 -11.65 -13.06
N ARG A 204 10.38 -11.71 -11.78
CA ARG A 204 10.13 -12.86 -10.92
C ARG A 204 8.62 -13.11 -10.77
N ILE A 205 7.83 -12.06 -10.52
CA ILE A 205 6.36 -12.15 -10.42
C ILE A 205 5.74 -12.54 -11.76
N ASN A 206 6.17 -11.93 -12.86
CA ASN A 206 5.71 -12.29 -14.22
C ASN A 206 6.02 -13.75 -14.61
N ASN A 207 7.01 -14.38 -13.96
CA ASN A 207 7.31 -15.80 -14.10
C ASN A 207 6.62 -16.67 -13.01
N GLU A 208 5.60 -16.12 -12.32
CA GLU A 208 4.81 -16.76 -11.27
C GLU A 208 5.64 -17.32 -10.10
N LYS A 209 6.79 -16.69 -9.81
CA LYS A 209 7.67 -17.07 -8.71
C LYS A 209 7.41 -16.19 -7.49
N PHE A 210 6.23 -16.30 -6.90
CA PHE A 210 5.85 -15.52 -5.71
C PHE A 210 6.78 -15.77 -4.52
N VAL A 211 6.87 -14.82 -3.58
CA VAL A 211 7.70 -14.97 -2.36
C VAL A 211 6.94 -15.77 -1.31
N PHE A 212 5.63 -15.55 -1.23
CA PHE A 212 4.70 -16.28 -0.37
C PHE A 212 3.67 -17.00 -1.24
N PRO A 213 2.92 -17.95 -0.66
CA PRO A 213 1.91 -18.70 -1.38
C PRO A 213 0.88 -17.80 -2.06
N VAL A 214 0.56 -18.15 -3.30
CA VAL A 214 -0.57 -17.65 -4.08
C VAL A 214 -1.35 -18.87 -4.55
N ASP A 215 -2.67 -18.82 -4.44
CA ASP A 215 -3.56 -19.85 -4.95
C ASP A 215 -3.50 -19.87 -6.47
N ARG A 216 -2.96 -20.96 -7.02
CA ARG A 216 -2.75 -21.10 -8.46
C ARG A 216 -4.05 -21.28 -9.22
N ASP A 217 -5.13 -21.72 -8.56
CA ASP A 217 -6.44 -21.87 -9.18
C ASP A 217 -7.16 -20.51 -9.34
N LEU A 218 -6.68 -19.47 -8.64
CA LEU A 218 -7.15 -18.09 -8.78
C LEU A 218 -6.35 -17.27 -9.80
N LEU A 219 -5.28 -17.83 -10.38
CA LEU A 219 -4.52 -17.14 -11.42
C LEU A 219 -5.31 -17.08 -12.72
N ASP A 220 -5.34 -15.89 -13.31
CA ASP A 220 -5.97 -15.62 -14.60
C ASP A 220 -4.89 -15.40 -15.66
N ASP A 221 -4.96 -16.14 -16.77
CA ASP A 221 -3.93 -16.14 -17.82
C ASP A 221 -4.17 -15.07 -18.90
N ARG A 222 -5.23 -14.26 -18.76
CA ARG A 222 -5.51 -13.14 -19.67
C ARG A 222 -4.48 -12.02 -19.55
N LEU A 223 -3.87 -11.86 -18.38
CA LEU A 223 -2.85 -10.84 -18.08
C LEU A 223 -1.60 -11.51 -17.50
N SER A 224 -0.46 -10.80 -17.53
CA SER A 224 0.71 -11.25 -16.79
C SER A 224 0.45 -11.18 -15.29
N ALA A 225 1.02 -12.11 -14.50
CA ALA A 225 0.79 -12.15 -13.05
C ALA A 225 1.26 -10.89 -12.30
N GLY A 226 2.15 -10.10 -12.91
CA GLY A 226 2.59 -8.82 -12.38
C GLY A 226 2.04 -7.61 -13.15
N GLU A 227 0.98 -7.78 -13.94
CA GLU A 227 0.31 -6.65 -14.57
C GLU A 227 -0.13 -5.66 -13.50
N ILE A 228 0.26 -4.39 -13.67
CA ILE A 228 -0.19 -3.34 -12.75
C ILE A 228 -1.60 -2.95 -13.16
N VAL A 229 -2.52 -3.00 -12.20
CA VAL A 229 -3.91 -2.59 -12.38
C VAL A 229 -4.21 -1.37 -11.53
N LEU A 230 -5.08 -0.49 -12.04
CA LEU A 230 -5.76 0.51 -11.24
C LEU A 230 -7.20 0.05 -10.99
N THR A 231 -7.57 -0.12 -9.74
CA THR A 231 -8.96 -0.29 -9.34
C THR A 231 -9.59 1.08 -9.09
N VAL A 232 -10.72 1.35 -9.73
CA VAL A 232 -11.54 2.55 -9.49
C VAL A 232 -12.86 2.11 -8.86
N GLU A 233 -13.14 2.62 -7.66
CA GLU A 233 -14.40 2.44 -6.94
C GLU A 233 -15.11 3.79 -6.77
N VAL A 234 -16.31 3.91 -7.36
CA VAL A 234 -17.10 5.15 -7.28
C VAL A 234 -18.59 4.83 -7.39
N ALA A 235 -19.41 5.54 -6.59
CA ALA A 235 -20.87 5.39 -6.56
C ALA A 235 -21.37 3.93 -6.41
N GLY A 236 -20.60 3.10 -5.70
CA GLY A 236 -20.90 1.68 -5.49
C GLY A 236 -20.63 0.78 -6.71
N GLY A 237 -20.09 1.32 -7.81
CA GLY A 237 -19.50 0.57 -8.90
C GLY A 237 -17.99 0.42 -8.72
N GLN A 238 -17.42 -0.60 -9.36
CA GLN A 238 -15.99 -0.90 -9.36
C GLN A 238 -15.55 -1.39 -10.75
N THR A 239 -14.36 -1.00 -11.20
CA THR A 239 -13.71 -1.53 -12.40
C THR A 239 -12.19 -1.51 -12.24
N ASP A 240 -11.52 -2.49 -12.84
CA ASP A 240 -10.07 -2.61 -12.85
C ASP A 240 -9.52 -2.33 -14.26
N TYR A 241 -8.48 -1.51 -14.33
CA TYR A 241 -7.82 -1.10 -15.56
C TYR A 241 -6.41 -1.65 -15.62
N ALA A 242 -6.12 -2.53 -16.59
CA ALA A 242 -4.76 -3.00 -16.87
C ALA A 242 -3.94 -1.87 -17.49
N LEU A 243 -2.94 -1.36 -16.77
CA LEU A 243 -2.24 -0.14 -17.16
C LEU A 243 -1.32 -0.36 -18.37
N GLY A 244 -0.80 -1.58 -18.55
CA GLY A 244 -0.03 -1.99 -19.71
C GLY A 244 -0.84 -1.94 -21.01
N ASP A 245 -2.14 -2.22 -20.94
CA ASP A 245 -3.04 -2.16 -22.10
C ASP A 245 -3.40 -0.71 -22.48
N ILE A 246 -3.46 0.20 -21.50
CA ILE A 246 -3.74 1.62 -21.75
C ILE A 246 -2.49 2.35 -22.28
N GLY A 247 -1.31 2.06 -21.71
CA GLY A 247 -0.05 2.71 -22.12
C GLY A 247 0.07 4.15 -21.60
N ASP A 248 0.33 5.11 -22.49
CA ASP A 248 0.51 6.54 -22.15
C ASP A 248 -0.70 7.36 -22.66
N GLU A 249 -1.90 6.93 -22.32
CA GLU A 249 -3.17 7.48 -22.82
C GLU A 249 -4.15 7.83 -21.69
N ALA A 250 -5.37 8.20 -22.06
CA ALA A 250 -6.46 8.40 -21.12
C ALA A 250 -7.70 7.61 -21.58
N VAL A 251 -8.36 6.95 -20.65
CA VAL A 251 -9.60 6.22 -20.86
C VAL A 251 -10.75 6.99 -20.23
N ASN A 252 -11.85 7.17 -20.96
CA ASN A 252 -13.09 7.71 -20.42
C ASN A 252 -14.07 6.55 -20.24
N ASP A 253 -14.71 6.48 -19.09
CA ASP A 253 -15.64 5.41 -18.72
C ASP A 253 -16.80 5.94 -17.87
N GLU A 254 -17.76 5.08 -17.58
CA GLU A 254 -18.86 5.35 -16.65
C GLU A 254 -18.96 4.19 -15.64
N ILE A 255 -18.70 4.48 -14.36
CA ILE A 255 -18.73 3.50 -13.27
C ILE A 255 -19.80 3.92 -12.27
N GLY A 256 -20.73 3.02 -11.95
CA GLY A 256 -21.81 3.34 -11.00
C GLY A 256 -22.71 4.51 -11.44
N GLY A 257 -22.68 4.89 -12.73
CA GLY A 257 -23.38 6.07 -13.28
C GLY A 257 -22.60 7.39 -13.18
N GLU A 258 -21.37 7.36 -12.67
CA GLU A 258 -20.48 8.53 -12.61
C GLU A 258 -19.45 8.48 -13.75
N PRO A 259 -19.21 9.60 -14.46
CA PRO A 259 -18.16 9.66 -15.47
C PRO A 259 -16.78 9.63 -14.82
N VAL A 260 -15.90 8.76 -15.31
CA VAL A 260 -14.54 8.56 -14.82
C VAL A 260 -13.55 8.75 -15.96
N ALA A 261 -12.41 9.37 -15.67
CA ALA A 261 -11.31 9.51 -16.62
C ALA A 261 -10.01 8.98 -16.00
N VAL A 262 -9.53 7.84 -16.49
CA VAL A 262 -8.27 7.24 -16.04
C VAL A 262 -7.14 7.79 -16.89
N PHE A 263 -6.08 8.29 -16.25
CA PHE A 263 -4.88 8.78 -16.92
C PHE A 263 -3.70 7.87 -16.61
N THR A 264 -3.00 7.43 -17.64
CA THR A 264 -1.78 6.62 -17.49
C THR A 264 -0.62 7.26 -18.25
N ARG A 265 0.58 7.24 -17.65
CA ARG A 265 1.83 7.65 -18.32
C ARG A 265 3.00 6.82 -17.82
N SER A 266 4.16 6.99 -18.47
CA SER A 266 5.42 6.37 -18.08
C SER A 266 5.34 4.84 -18.12
N GLY A 267 4.61 4.29 -19.09
CA GLY A 267 4.40 2.85 -19.23
C GLY A 267 3.59 2.25 -18.07
N GLY A 268 2.57 2.98 -17.59
CA GLY A 268 1.71 2.53 -16.49
C GLY A 268 2.23 2.84 -15.07
N LEU A 269 3.36 3.53 -14.95
CA LEU A 269 3.92 3.90 -13.64
C LEU A 269 3.35 5.21 -13.06
N SER A 270 2.78 6.06 -13.91
CA SER A 270 1.99 7.22 -13.50
C SER A 270 0.51 6.91 -13.70
N VAL A 271 -0.30 6.93 -12.64
CA VAL A 271 -1.71 6.60 -12.71
C VAL A 271 -2.56 7.39 -11.72
N GLY A 272 -3.75 7.79 -12.16
CA GLY A 272 -4.82 8.41 -11.36
C GLY A 272 -6.15 8.41 -12.13
N ALA A 273 -7.25 8.60 -11.41
CA ALA A 273 -8.62 8.61 -11.94
C ALA A 273 -9.47 9.73 -11.32
#